data_AF-U1JA87-F1
#
_entry.id   AF-U1JA87-F1
#
_cell.length_a   1.000
_cell.length_b   1.000
_cell.length_c   1.000
_cell.angle_alpha   90.00
_cell.angle_beta   90.00
_cell.angle_gamma   90.00
#
_symmetry.space_group_name_H-M   'P 1'
#
loop_
_entity.id
_entity.type
_entity.pdbx_description
1 polymer ?
#
loop_
_entity_poly.entity_id
_entity_poly.type
_entity_poly.pdbx_seq_one_letter_code
_entity_poly.pdbx_strand_id
1 'polypeptide(L)'
;MIAIEFSSIECSADEDVKKQAAVKQMRALMARLEGAPKYHTLTTKDRTLLIKEGYARDLVDNLIFITERMLTRPKSYDSQAVQPDSQDNLELGFNYAAFDPALFASNTIRSHLVQLSDGCCALCESPLAATQCGEIAHFRPVELLDNASIDKQVIHSQCSPYYALAYEQENLLYVCRACNEQHKIGLFPVSGPRFPKVAIENEHPLLVSPYHDKPRDYIRFNPFTGQAYSYDKVAAFLMATRQLTAPEVEQLIWSQPDVIPVQAYTGILCDTAKERDFSSWFATLDHQTQIHLSRGELSIDSYGLNRPALVNARRAFSAQLLSVYTHTHSAKSKIQHKNTVLETNTNTPKTETSPARPLSEIPLTGYRSFAIDALNSWQHSVKQLPALVHDVIKQPQENANNPSDEAIAAVRAFPMWFRSCIKYCVGESHLTQQDKRQLVFLSGQDAHYGQKSIEKSVFLAIDWLADQHKVIKVKSHRNIWETSFAELACSRAQQLTDLFSHNEIWVEGPFAPLAPN
;
A
#
# COMPACT_ATOMS: atom_id res chain seq x y z
N MET A 1 3.04 11.64 8.40
CA MET A 1 3.69 10.41 8.88
C MET A 1 5.02 10.82 9.47
N ILE A 2 5.45 10.24 10.59
CA ILE A 2 6.69 10.61 11.27
C ILE A 2 7.82 9.74 10.73
N ALA A 3 9.02 10.30 10.63
CA ALA A 3 10.18 9.50 10.30
C ALA A 3 10.42 8.50 11.44
N ILE A 4 10.69 7.26 11.08
CA ILE A 4 11.12 6.22 12.02
C ILE A 4 12.62 6.06 11.81
N GLU A 5 13.38 6.25 12.89
CA GLU A 5 14.82 6.01 12.87
C GLU A 5 15.05 4.50 12.78
N PHE A 6 15.37 4.04 11.58
CA PHE A 6 15.61 2.63 11.34
C PHE A 6 16.90 2.19 12.02
N SER A 7 16.82 1.07 12.72
CA SER A 7 17.98 0.29 13.14
C SER A 7 17.69 -1.18 12.88
N SER A 8 18.70 -1.95 12.50
CA SER A 8 18.59 -3.40 12.37
C SER A 8 18.81 -4.07 13.73
N ILE A 9 18.29 -5.28 13.89
CA ILE A 9 18.57 -6.15 15.03
C ILE A 9 19.38 -7.36 14.58
N GLU A 10 20.35 -7.76 15.40
CA GLU A 10 21.04 -9.04 15.19
C GLU A 10 20.07 -10.19 15.43
N CYS A 11 19.88 -11.01 14.41
CA CYS A 11 19.14 -12.26 14.55
C CYS A 11 20.09 -13.36 15.03
N SER A 12 19.55 -14.51 15.43
CA SER A 12 20.42 -15.64 15.75
C SER A 12 21.21 -16.09 14.52
N ALA A 13 22.42 -16.63 14.72
CA ALA A 13 23.25 -17.13 13.63
C ALA A 13 22.52 -18.18 12.76
N ASP A 14 21.63 -18.98 13.38
CA ASP A 14 20.79 -19.94 12.67
C ASP A 14 19.74 -19.25 11.77
N GLU A 15 19.05 -18.22 12.27
CA GLU A 15 18.12 -17.42 11.47
C GLU A 15 18.82 -16.73 10.29
N ASP A 16 20.01 -16.15 10.52
CA ASP A 16 20.78 -15.48 9.47
C ASP A 16 21.23 -16.46 8.39
N VAL A 17 21.73 -17.63 8.78
CA VAL A 17 22.09 -18.70 7.82
C VAL A 17 20.86 -19.13 7.01
N LYS A 18 19.69 -19.29 7.65
CA LYS A 18 18.44 -19.65 6.96
C LYS A 18 17.99 -18.57 5.97
N LYS A 19 17.99 -17.29 6.37
CA LYS A 19 17.64 -16.16 5.51
C LYS A 19 18.58 -16.09 4.29
N GLN A 20 19.89 -16.16 4.52
CA GLN A 20 20.89 -16.14 3.45
C GLN A 20 20.76 -17.34 2.51
N ALA A 21 20.52 -18.54 3.05
CA ALA A 21 20.30 -19.74 2.27
C ALA A 21 19.04 -19.63 1.41
N ALA A 22 17.94 -19.13 1.96
CA ALA A 22 16.68 -18.92 1.22
C ALA A 22 16.87 -17.94 0.06
N VAL A 23 17.44 -16.77 0.29
CA VAL A 23 17.71 -15.77 -0.77
C VAL A 23 18.67 -16.32 -1.83
N LYS A 24 19.71 -17.04 -1.41
CA LYS A 24 20.66 -17.68 -2.33
C LYS A 24 19.95 -18.71 -3.23
N GLN A 25 19.08 -19.55 -2.67
CA GLN A 25 18.32 -20.53 -3.44
C GLN A 25 17.33 -19.85 -4.40
N MET A 26 16.63 -18.78 -3.96
CA MET A 26 15.74 -17.99 -4.81
C MET A 26 16.48 -17.43 -6.03
N ARG A 27 17.62 -16.75 -5.83
CA ARG A 27 18.44 -16.20 -6.91
C ARG A 27 18.95 -17.29 -7.85
N ALA A 28 19.42 -18.41 -7.30
CA ALA A 28 19.92 -19.53 -8.09
C ALA A 28 18.82 -20.17 -8.95
N LEU A 29 17.60 -20.36 -8.42
CA LEU A 29 16.46 -20.86 -9.19
C LEU A 29 16.08 -19.92 -10.33
N MET A 30 16.01 -18.62 -10.07
CA MET A 30 15.67 -17.62 -11.09
C MET A 30 16.71 -17.64 -12.22
N ALA A 31 18.00 -17.65 -11.89
CA ALA A 31 19.09 -17.75 -12.88
C ALA A 31 19.05 -19.09 -13.65
N ARG A 32 18.71 -20.19 -12.98
CA ARG A 32 18.60 -21.53 -13.57
C ARG A 32 17.50 -21.62 -14.64
N LEU A 33 16.49 -20.75 -14.57
CA LEU A 33 15.29 -20.79 -15.41
C LEU A 33 15.15 -19.62 -16.38
N GLU A 34 16.00 -18.59 -16.28
CA GLU A 34 15.97 -17.41 -17.14
C GLU A 34 16.01 -17.74 -18.65
N GLY A 35 16.75 -18.78 -19.04
CA GLY A 35 16.86 -19.24 -20.42
C GLY A 35 15.96 -20.43 -20.81
N ALA A 36 15.04 -20.84 -19.94
CA ALA A 36 14.18 -21.99 -20.20
C ALA A 36 13.12 -21.69 -21.29
N PRO A 37 12.65 -22.70 -22.03
CA PRO A 37 11.74 -22.49 -23.15
C PRO A 37 10.38 -21.95 -22.70
N LYS A 38 9.84 -21.00 -23.47
CA LYS A 38 8.46 -20.51 -23.34
C LYS A 38 7.45 -21.64 -23.61
N TYR A 39 6.24 -21.46 -23.10
CA TYR A 39 5.06 -22.35 -23.17
C TYR A 39 5.20 -23.69 -22.45
N HIS A 40 6.29 -23.89 -21.71
CA HIS A 40 6.48 -25.02 -20.80
C HIS A 40 6.03 -24.62 -19.39
N THR A 41 5.46 -25.56 -18.63
CA THR A 41 5.20 -25.41 -17.19
C THR A 41 6.02 -26.44 -16.42
N LEU A 42 6.36 -26.14 -15.16
CA LEU A 42 7.16 -27.06 -14.35
C LEU A 42 6.35 -28.30 -13.97
N THR A 43 6.66 -29.41 -14.61
CA THR A 43 6.06 -30.72 -14.33
C THR A 43 6.57 -31.32 -13.02
N THR A 44 5.92 -32.36 -12.51
CA THR A 44 6.43 -33.13 -11.35
C THR A 44 7.85 -33.65 -11.58
N LYS A 45 8.21 -34.00 -12.82
CA LYS A 45 9.58 -34.45 -13.15
C LYS A 45 10.57 -33.30 -13.04
N ASP A 46 10.24 -32.13 -13.56
CA ASP A 46 11.09 -30.93 -13.47
C ASP A 46 11.29 -30.51 -12.02
N ARG A 47 10.23 -30.49 -11.22
CA ARG A 47 10.31 -30.18 -9.78
C ARG A 47 11.15 -31.21 -9.02
N THR A 48 10.97 -32.49 -9.31
CA THR A 48 11.79 -33.56 -8.72
C THR A 48 13.27 -33.41 -9.09
N LEU A 49 13.57 -32.96 -10.32
CA LEU A 49 14.94 -32.68 -10.74
C LEU A 49 15.52 -31.50 -9.95
N LEU A 50 14.79 -30.38 -9.83
CA LEU A 50 15.23 -29.23 -9.04
C LEU A 50 15.49 -29.61 -7.56
N ILE A 51 14.61 -30.41 -6.96
CA ILE A 51 14.82 -30.88 -5.59
C ILE A 51 16.09 -31.75 -5.49
N LYS A 52 16.35 -32.61 -6.49
CA LYS A 52 17.59 -33.41 -6.55
C LYS A 52 18.84 -32.56 -6.78
N GLU A 53 18.71 -31.42 -7.46
CA GLU A 53 19.78 -30.42 -7.61
C GLU A 53 20.07 -29.66 -6.29
N GLY A 54 19.24 -29.85 -5.26
CA GLY A 54 19.46 -29.34 -3.90
C GLY A 54 18.62 -28.11 -3.52
N TYR A 55 17.64 -27.72 -4.35
CA TYR A 55 16.70 -26.64 -3.99
C TYR A 55 15.67 -27.12 -2.97
N ALA A 56 15.29 -26.25 -2.03
CA ALA A 56 14.27 -26.57 -1.03
C ALA A 56 12.92 -26.88 -1.69
N ARG A 57 12.24 -27.93 -1.21
CA ARG A 57 10.94 -28.36 -1.73
C ARG A 57 9.91 -27.24 -1.69
N ASP A 58 9.78 -26.54 -0.56
CA ASP A 58 8.78 -25.49 -0.39
C ASP A 58 8.99 -24.33 -1.39
N LEU A 59 10.25 -24.04 -1.71
CA LEU A 59 10.58 -23.03 -2.71
C LEU A 59 10.24 -23.52 -4.13
N VAL A 60 10.57 -24.78 -4.44
CA VAL A 60 10.26 -25.40 -5.74
C VAL A 60 8.75 -25.54 -5.93
N ASP A 61 7.98 -25.87 -4.90
CA ASP A 61 6.53 -26.04 -4.98
C ASP A 61 5.78 -24.71 -5.13
N ASN A 62 6.40 -23.59 -4.76
CA ASN A 62 5.84 -22.24 -4.86
C ASN A 62 6.50 -21.36 -5.93
N LEU A 63 7.32 -21.97 -6.78
CA LEU A 63 7.97 -21.36 -7.92
C LEU A 63 6.98 -21.20 -9.09
N ILE A 64 6.86 -19.96 -9.56
CA ILE A 64 6.09 -19.57 -10.73
C ILE A 64 7.01 -19.59 -11.95
N PHE A 65 6.63 -20.42 -12.92
CA PHE A 65 7.24 -20.52 -14.23
C PHE A 65 6.11 -20.68 -15.25
N ILE A 66 5.75 -19.59 -15.92
CA ILE A 66 4.63 -19.57 -16.87
C ILE A 66 4.96 -18.69 -18.08
N THR A 67 4.25 -18.92 -19.18
CA THR A 67 4.21 -17.97 -20.28
C THR A 67 2.94 -17.17 -20.18
N GLU A 68 3.07 -15.90 -19.86
CA GLU A 68 1.97 -14.99 -19.63
C GLU A 68 1.74 -14.10 -20.85
N ARG A 69 0.48 -13.97 -21.25
CA ARG A 69 0.03 -12.95 -22.19
C ARG A 69 -0.60 -11.81 -21.41
N MET A 70 -0.08 -10.61 -21.63
CA MET A 70 -0.63 -9.42 -21.01
C MET A 70 -2.03 -9.12 -21.54
N LEU A 71 -2.87 -8.63 -20.66
CA LEU A 71 -4.18 -8.10 -21.02
C LEU A 71 -4.03 -6.59 -21.19
N THR A 72 -4.30 -6.08 -22.39
CA THR A 72 -4.34 -4.64 -22.65
C THR A 72 -5.70 -4.10 -22.28
N ARG A 73 -5.72 -3.22 -21.28
CA ARG A 73 -6.87 -2.38 -21.01
C ARG A 73 -6.73 -1.08 -21.80
N PRO A 74 -7.75 -0.66 -22.58
CA PRO A 74 -7.77 0.66 -23.20
C PRO A 74 -7.71 1.76 -22.13
N LYS A 75 -7.03 2.87 -22.46
CA LYS A 75 -6.78 3.99 -21.52
C LYS A 75 -8.07 4.66 -21.01
N SER A 76 -9.19 4.49 -21.74
CA SER A 76 -10.52 4.99 -21.38
C SER A 76 -11.50 3.84 -21.16
N TYR A 77 -12.29 3.98 -20.09
CA TYR A 77 -13.28 3.02 -19.61
C TYR A 77 -14.42 2.75 -20.60
N ASP A 78 -14.82 3.76 -21.37
CA ASP A 78 -15.96 3.69 -22.30
C ASP A 78 -15.64 3.01 -23.64
N SER A 79 -14.43 2.47 -23.82
CA SER A 79 -13.99 1.93 -25.10
C SER A 79 -13.51 0.50 -24.97
N GLN A 80 -14.30 -0.46 -25.46
CA GLN A 80 -13.97 -1.86 -25.81
C GLN A 80 -13.45 -2.80 -24.70
N ALA A 81 -13.82 -4.09 -24.84
CA ALA A 81 -13.39 -5.17 -23.95
C ALA A 81 -11.87 -5.31 -23.89
N VAL A 82 -11.34 -5.68 -22.74
CA VAL A 82 -9.91 -6.01 -22.54
C VAL A 82 -9.44 -6.99 -23.61
N GLN A 83 -8.42 -6.60 -24.38
CA GLN A 83 -7.88 -7.42 -25.45
C GLN A 83 -6.54 -8.03 -25.03
N PRO A 84 -6.28 -9.29 -25.36
CA PRO A 84 -4.95 -9.87 -25.19
C PRO A 84 -3.92 -9.07 -26.01
N ASP A 85 -2.76 -8.80 -25.43
CA ASP A 85 -1.62 -8.27 -26.16
C ASP A 85 -1.13 -9.28 -27.22
N SER A 86 -0.39 -8.78 -28.19
CA SER A 86 0.28 -9.54 -29.22
C SER A 86 1.52 -10.30 -28.72
N GLN A 87 1.97 -10.08 -27.48
CA GLN A 87 3.24 -10.61 -26.97
C GLN A 87 3.08 -11.54 -25.76
N ASP A 88 3.68 -12.72 -25.88
CA ASP A 88 3.80 -13.73 -24.83
C ASP A 88 5.16 -13.64 -24.15
N ASN A 89 5.16 -13.47 -22.83
CA ASN A 89 6.36 -13.26 -22.02
C ASN A 89 6.58 -14.40 -21.04
N LEU A 90 7.85 -14.75 -20.79
CA LEU A 90 8.17 -15.68 -19.72
C LEU A 90 8.07 -14.92 -18.40
N GLU A 91 7.19 -15.38 -17.51
CA GLU A 91 7.04 -14.85 -16.16
C GLU A 91 7.67 -15.84 -15.17
N LEU A 92 8.60 -15.32 -14.37
CA LEU A 92 9.35 -16.06 -13.36
C LEU A 92 9.18 -15.36 -12.02
N GLY A 93 8.96 -16.12 -10.97
CA GLY A 93 8.87 -15.58 -9.62
C GLY A 93 8.38 -16.58 -8.60
N PHE A 94 7.81 -16.08 -7.53
CA PHE A 94 7.34 -16.89 -6.42
C PHE A 94 5.98 -16.39 -5.95
N ASN A 95 5.11 -17.32 -5.58
CA ASN A 95 3.89 -16.96 -4.87
C ASN A 95 4.21 -16.64 -3.38
N TYR A 96 3.24 -16.11 -2.63
CA TYR A 96 3.45 -15.71 -1.24
C TYR A 96 3.94 -16.86 -0.32
N ALA A 97 3.54 -18.11 -0.57
CA ALA A 97 3.90 -19.26 0.26
C ALA A 97 5.39 -19.66 0.14
N ALA A 98 6.15 -19.07 -0.80
CA ALA A 98 7.59 -19.24 -0.87
C ALA A 98 8.37 -18.46 0.22
N PHE A 99 7.73 -17.49 0.89
CA PHE A 99 8.37 -16.64 1.88
C PHE A 99 7.99 -17.11 3.29
N ASP A 100 8.98 -17.49 4.09
CA ASP A 100 8.75 -18.05 5.42
C ASP A 100 8.48 -16.93 6.45
N PRO A 101 7.25 -16.80 6.98
CA PRO A 101 6.95 -15.81 8.00
C PRO A 101 7.72 -16.05 9.30
N ALA A 102 8.20 -17.26 9.58
CA ALA A 102 9.07 -17.50 10.73
C ALA A 102 10.41 -16.79 10.61
N LEU A 103 10.84 -16.39 9.40
CA LEU A 103 12.09 -15.66 9.18
C LEU A 103 11.90 -14.14 9.10
N PHE A 104 10.88 -13.65 8.37
CA PHE A 104 10.64 -12.20 8.24
C PHE A 104 9.69 -11.64 9.30
N ALA A 105 8.90 -12.47 9.96
CA ALA A 105 7.96 -12.07 11.01
C ALA A 105 8.22 -12.83 12.33
N SER A 106 9.48 -13.23 12.58
CA SER A 106 9.90 -13.88 13.82
C SER A 106 9.58 -13.00 15.04
N ASN A 107 9.43 -13.58 16.22
CA ASN A 107 9.13 -12.82 17.44
C ASN A 107 10.17 -11.73 17.74
N THR A 108 11.44 -11.99 17.41
CA THR A 108 12.56 -11.04 17.54
C THR A 108 12.34 -9.84 16.62
N ILE A 109 12.15 -10.09 15.31
CA ILE A 109 11.89 -9.03 14.32
C ILE A 109 10.63 -8.26 14.70
N ARG A 110 9.54 -8.97 15.04
CA ARG A 110 8.27 -8.35 15.41
C ARG A 110 8.42 -7.43 16.61
N SER A 111 9.07 -7.89 17.69
CA SER A 111 9.25 -7.09 18.90
C SER A 111 10.12 -5.86 18.63
N HIS A 112 11.17 -6.00 17.82
CA HIS A 112 12.03 -4.90 17.41
C HIS A 112 11.27 -3.85 16.60
N LEU A 113 10.53 -4.26 15.55
CA LEU A 113 9.77 -3.33 14.72
C LEU A 113 8.62 -2.65 15.48
N VAL A 114 8.01 -3.32 16.46
CA VAL A 114 7.03 -2.72 17.39
C VAL A 114 7.69 -1.62 18.23
N GLN A 115 8.92 -1.81 18.69
CA GLN A 115 9.66 -0.79 19.44
C GLN A 115 10.02 0.40 18.54
N LEU A 116 10.55 0.15 17.33
CA LEU A 116 10.90 1.22 16.39
C LEU A 116 9.72 2.13 16.05
N SER A 117 8.51 1.58 15.96
CA SER A 117 7.31 2.35 15.61
C SER A 117 6.51 2.85 16.81
N ASP A 118 7.06 2.76 18.04
CA ASP A 118 6.38 3.08 19.29
C ASP A 118 5.00 2.39 19.41
N GLY A 119 4.91 1.14 18.96
CA GLY A 119 3.68 0.34 19.00
C GLY A 119 2.60 0.80 18.03
N CYS A 120 2.90 1.72 17.10
CA CYS A 120 1.97 2.23 16.11
C CYS A 120 2.21 1.61 14.73
N CYS A 121 1.20 1.69 13.86
CA CYS A 121 1.35 1.37 12.44
C CYS A 121 2.38 2.32 11.81
N ALA A 122 3.43 1.79 11.19
CA ALA A 122 4.47 2.59 10.53
C ALA A 122 3.95 3.48 9.37
N LEU A 123 2.75 3.19 8.84
CA LEU A 123 2.15 3.93 7.74
C LEU A 123 1.08 4.95 8.19
N CYS A 124 0.04 4.47 8.90
CA CYS A 124 -1.08 5.34 9.29
C CYS A 124 -1.00 5.87 10.74
N GLU A 125 0.01 5.45 11.50
CA GLU A 125 0.25 5.82 12.90
C GLU A 125 -0.89 5.45 13.86
N SER A 126 -1.80 4.56 13.45
CA SER A 126 -2.80 4.01 14.37
C SER A 126 -2.10 3.21 15.47
N PRO A 127 -2.48 3.36 16.76
CA PRO A 127 -1.92 2.55 17.83
C PRO A 127 -2.33 1.08 17.65
N LEU A 128 -1.35 0.17 17.73
CA LEU A 128 -1.56 -1.27 17.52
C LEU A 128 -1.15 -2.11 18.73
N ALA A 129 -0.18 -1.66 19.52
CA ALA A 129 0.35 -2.42 20.65
C ALA A 129 -0.73 -2.80 21.68
N ALA A 130 -1.69 -1.91 21.93
CA ALA A 130 -2.77 -2.15 22.89
C ALA A 130 -3.70 -3.31 22.48
N THR A 131 -3.85 -3.57 21.17
CA THR A 131 -4.73 -4.62 20.65
C THR A 131 -3.96 -5.78 20.03
N GLN A 132 -2.63 -5.68 19.95
CA GLN A 132 -1.73 -6.61 19.26
C GLN A 132 -2.15 -6.91 17.80
N CYS A 133 -2.89 -6.01 17.16
CA CYS A 133 -3.46 -6.22 15.82
C CYS A 133 -2.51 -5.90 14.66
N GLY A 134 -1.22 -5.66 14.93
CA GLY A 134 -0.26 -5.38 13.88
C GLY A 134 0.33 -6.64 13.24
N GLU A 135 0.91 -6.47 12.06
CA GLU A 135 1.57 -7.52 11.28
C GLU A 135 2.85 -6.98 10.64
N ILE A 136 3.73 -7.88 10.22
CA ILE A 136 4.93 -7.52 9.48
C ILE A 136 4.60 -7.57 8.00
N ALA A 137 4.79 -6.45 7.33
CA ALA A 137 4.55 -6.29 5.91
C ALA A 137 5.79 -5.80 5.18
N HIS A 138 5.83 -5.98 3.87
CA HIS A 138 6.92 -5.48 3.04
C HIS A 138 6.62 -4.09 2.47
N PHE A 139 7.59 -3.18 2.56
CA PHE A 139 7.52 -1.87 1.91
C PHE A 139 7.54 -2.04 0.38
N ARG A 140 8.50 -2.81 -0.14
CA ARG A 140 8.57 -3.28 -1.52
C ARG A 140 7.91 -4.66 -1.57
N PRO A 141 6.81 -4.84 -2.32
CA PRO A 141 6.07 -6.10 -2.32
C PRO A 141 6.93 -7.23 -2.88
N VAL A 142 6.83 -8.47 -2.37
CA VAL A 142 7.79 -9.55 -2.70
C VAL A 142 7.18 -10.68 -3.51
N GLU A 143 5.86 -10.82 -3.45
CA GLU A 143 5.07 -11.84 -4.14
C GLU A 143 4.47 -11.28 -5.45
N LEU A 144 3.78 -10.15 -5.37
CA LEU A 144 2.99 -9.61 -6.47
C LEU A 144 3.17 -8.10 -6.55
N LEU A 145 3.47 -7.61 -7.74
CA LEU A 145 3.58 -6.19 -8.04
C LEU A 145 2.36 -5.75 -8.84
N ASP A 146 1.57 -4.85 -8.25
CA ASP A 146 0.46 -4.18 -8.91
C ASP A 146 1.02 -2.94 -9.60
N ASN A 147 1.19 -3.01 -10.92
CA ASN A 147 1.75 -1.90 -11.71
C ASN A 147 0.68 -0.82 -11.91
N ALA A 148 0.66 0.14 -10.98
CA ALA A 148 -0.07 1.39 -11.15
C ALA A 148 0.78 2.38 -11.96
N SER A 149 0.25 2.88 -13.08
CA SER A 149 0.79 4.11 -13.68
C SER A 149 0.60 5.29 -12.70
N ILE A 150 1.33 6.38 -12.93
CA ILE A 150 1.20 7.62 -12.14
C ILE A 150 -0.25 8.14 -12.20
N ASP A 151 -0.97 7.82 -13.29
CA ASP A 151 -2.39 8.12 -13.51
C ASP A 151 -3.35 7.19 -12.73
N LYS A 152 -2.86 6.50 -11.68
CA LYS A 152 -3.65 5.68 -10.75
C LYS A 152 -4.41 4.51 -11.38
N GLN A 153 -3.99 4.05 -12.56
CA GLN A 153 -4.57 2.84 -13.18
C GLN A 153 -3.64 1.65 -12.92
N VAL A 154 -4.13 0.63 -12.20
CA VAL A 154 -3.47 -0.69 -12.18
C VAL A 154 -3.73 -1.33 -13.53
N ILE A 155 -2.69 -1.43 -14.35
CA ILE A 155 -2.80 -1.93 -15.73
C ILE A 155 -2.68 -3.44 -15.75
N HIS A 156 -1.90 -4.01 -14.82
CA HIS A 156 -1.71 -5.45 -14.65
C HIS A 156 -0.98 -5.75 -13.33
N SER A 157 -1.09 -7.00 -12.87
CA SER A 157 -0.29 -7.55 -11.78
C SER A 157 0.69 -8.58 -12.33
N GLN A 158 1.94 -8.55 -11.86
CA GLN A 158 3.00 -9.48 -12.25
C GLN A 158 3.78 -9.96 -11.01
N CYS A 159 4.53 -11.05 -11.15
CA CYS A 159 5.47 -11.53 -10.15
C CYS A 159 6.43 -10.40 -9.75
N SER A 160 6.61 -10.20 -8.45
CA SER A 160 7.44 -9.10 -7.98
C SER A 160 8.92 -9.37 -8.25
N PRO A 161 9.67 -8.40 -8.79
CA PRO A 161 11.12 -8.52 -8.89
C PRO A 161 11.80 -8.43 -7.51
N TYR A 162 11.11 -7.92 -6.47
CA TYR A 162 11.71 -7.67 -5.15
C TYR A 162 11.75 -8.90 -4.24
N TYR A 163 11.52 -10.12 -4.75
CA TYR A 163 11.53 -11.36 -3.96
C TYR A 163 12.78 -11.53 -3.09
N ALA A 164 13.94 -11.05 -3.56
CA ALA A 164 15.20 -11.14 -2.83
C ALA A 164 15.25 -10.23 -1.59
N LEU A 165 14.30 -9.30 -1.44
CA LEU A 165 14.17 -8.38 -0.31
C LEU A 165 13.18 -8.90 0.76
N ALA A 166 12.73 -10.16 0.65
CA ALA A 166 11.75 -10.73 1.57
C ALA A 166 12.21 -10.79 3.04
N TYR A 167 13.53 -10.87 3.26
CA TYR A 167 14.13 -10.98 4.59
C TYR A 167 15.02 -9.79 4.98
N GLU A 168 15.07 -8.75 4.15
CA GLU A 168 15.83 -7.52 4.42
C GLU A 168 15.05 -6.65 5.41
N GLN A 169 15.65 -6.33 6.56
CA GLN A 169 14.92 -5.69 7.67
C GLN A 169 14.42 -4.28 7.30
N GLU A 170 15.15 -3.55 6.48
CA GLU A 170 14.79 -2.23 5.94
C GLU A 170 13.54 -2.29 5.06
N ASN A 171 13.22 -3.47 4.52
CA ASN A 171 12.03 -3.69 3.73
C ASN A 171 10.82 -4.13 4.59
N LEU A 172 11.00 -4.38 5.90
CA LEU A 172 9.95 -4.88 6.79
C LEU A 172 9.37 -3.75 7.64
N LEU A 173 8.04 -3.68 7.72
CA LEU A 173 7.30 -2.66 8.44
C LEU A 173 6.30 -3.30 9.42
N TYR A 174 6.21 -2.77 10.64
CA TYR A 174 5.10 -3.08 11.54
C TYR A 174 3.88 -2.22 11.18
N VAL A 175 2.84 -2.84 10.64
CA VAL A 175 1.67 -2.15 10.09
C VAL A 175 0.37 -2.77 10.53
N CYS A 176 -0.74 -2.03 10.35
CA CYS A 176 -2.08 -2.58 10.53
C CYS A 176 -2.54 -3.29 9.27
N ARG A 177 -3.38 -4.31 9.43
CA ARG A 177 -3.97 -5.11 8.34
C ARG A 177 -4.64 -4.25 7.26
N ALA A 178 -5.37 -3.19 7.64
CA ALA A 178 -5.98 -2.29 6.66
C ALA A 178 -4.95 -1.61 5.75
N CYS A 179 -3.82 -1.16 6.30
CA CYS A 179 -2.78 -0.55 5.48
C CYS A 179 -2.10 -1.56 4.56
N ASN A 180 -1.85 -2.79 5.03
CA ASN A 180 -1.18 -3.81 4.25
C ASN A 180 -2.10 -4.48 3.21
N GLU A 181 -3.18 -5.11 3.67
CA GLU A 181 -4.01 -6.00 2.84
C GLU A 181 -5.09 -5.28 2.03
N GLN A 182 -5.53 -4.08 2.44
CA GLN A 182 -6.66 -3.39 1.80
C GLN A 182 -6.24 -2.15 1.02
N HIS A 183 -5.13 -1.52 1.38
CA HIS A 183 -4.74 -0.24 0.77
C HIS A 183 -3.43 -0.34 -0.01
N LYS A 184 -2.31 -0.63 0.67
CA LYS A 184 -0.99 -0.64 0.04
C LYS A 184 -0.86 -1.83 -0.90
N ILE A 185 -1.23 -3.03 -0.44
CA ILE A 185 -1.17 -4.27 -1.21
C ILE A 185 0.14 -4.37 -2.02
N GLY A 186 0.06 -4.78 -3.29
CA GLY A 186 1.18 -4.85 -4.23
C GLY A 186 1.49 -3.52 -4.91
N LEU A 187 0.85 -2.41 -4.51
CA LEU A 187 1.08 -1.10 -5.14
C LEU A 187 2.47 -0.60 -4.76
N PHE A 188 3.30 -0.41 -5.78
CA PHE A 188 4.63 0.19 -5.62
C PHE A 188 5.00 1.02 -6.85
N PRO A 189 4.38 2.22 -7.01
CA PRO A 189 4.65 3.10 -8.14
C PRO A 189 6.11 3.61 -8.12
N VAL A 190 6.72 3.61 -9.30
CA VAL A 190 8.10 4.06 -9.54
C VAL A 190 8.10 5.01 -10.73
N SER A 191 8.88 6.08 -10.65
CA SER A 191 9.18 6.95 -11.79
C SER A 191 10.43 6.46 -12.53
N GLY A 192 10.32 6.30 -13.85
CA GLY A 192 11.44 5.84 -14.68
C GLY A 192 11.69 4.32 -14.59
N PRO A 193 12.94 3.86 -14.78
CA PRO A 193 13.25 2.44 -14.79
C PRO A 193 13.11 1.81 -13.39
N ARG A 194 12.57 0.59 -13.35
CA ARG A 194 12.38 -0.23 -12.15
C ARG A 194 13.51 -1.25 -11.99
N PHE A 195 13.82 -1.64 -10.76
CA PHE A 195 14.56 -2.87 -10.50
C PHE A 195 13.93 -4.08 -11.23
N PRO A 196 14.72 -4.98 -11.85
CA PRO A 196 16.19 -5.03 -11.87
C PRO A 196 16.84 -4.29 -13.04
N LYS A 197 16.09 -3.52 -13.87
CA LYS A 197 16.67 -2.75 -14.99
C LYS A 197 17.67 -1.69 -14.52
N VAL A 198 17.50 -1.23 -13.28
CA VAL A 198 18.43 -0.39 -12.54
C VAL A 198 18.67 -0.99 -11.15
N ALA A 199 19.79 -0.63 -10.54
CA ALA A 199 20.05 -0.94 -9.13
C ALA A 199 18.99 -0.28 -8.22
N ILE A 200 18.74 -0.87 -7.04
CA ILE A 200 17.65 -0.45 -6.14
C ILE A 200 17.81 1.00 -5.69
N GLU A 201 19.05 1.43 -5.45
CA GLU A 201 19.44 2.78 -5.06
C GLU A 201 19.18 3.84 -6.16
N ASN A 202 19.10 3.41 -7.41
CA ASN A 202 18.84 4.28 -8.57
C ASN A 202 17.36 4.27 -8.99
N GLU A 203 16.54 3.45 -8.34
CA GLU A 203 15.10 3.44 -8.56
C GLU A 203 14.46 4.64 -7.83
N HIS A 204 13.47 5.27 -8.46
CA HIS A 204 12.76 6.40 -7.87
C HIS A 204 11.34 6.00 -7.42
N PRO A 205 11.19 5.41 -6.22
CA PRO A 205 9.87 5.09 -5.68
C PRO A 205 9.06 6.38 -5.44
N LEU A 206 7.75 6.29 -5.71
CA LEU A 206 6.82 7.40 -5.51
C LEU A 206 6.07 7.31 -4.17
N LEU A 207 6.17 6.17 -3.48
CA LEU A 207 5.67 6.01 -2.12
C LEU A 207 6.69 6.52 -1.10
N VAL A 208 6.20 7.26 -0.11
CA VAL A 208 7.00 7.80 0.99
C VAL A 208 7.32 6.69 1.98
N SER A 209 8.60 6.38 2.16
CA SER A 209 9.11 5.43 3.14
C SER A 209 9.23 6.07 4.52
N PRO A 210 8.76 5.43 5.60
CA PRO A 210 8.98 5.94 6.95
C PRO A 210 10.44 5.87 7.40
N TYR A 211 11.28 5.05 6.76
CA TYR A 211 12.69 4.86 7.13
C TYR A 211 13.66 5.74 6.36
N HIS A 212 13.39 5.97 5.06
CA HIS A 212 14.34 6.64 4.16
C HIS A 212 13.96 8.08 3.83
N ASP A 213 12.68 8.41 3.91
CA ASP A 213 12.22 9.77 3.65
C ASP A 213 11.98 10.52 4.96
N LYS A 214 11.81 11.84 4.86
CA LYS A 214 11.19 12.66 5.90
C LYS A 214 9.71 12.77 5.56
N PRO A 215 8.81 11.92 6.10
CA PRO A 215 7.46 11.82 5.53
C PRO A 215 6.63 13.08 5.77
N ARG A 216 7.04 13.87 6.75
CA ARG A 216 6.53 15.21 7.03
C ARG A 216 6.77 16.20 5.87
N ASP A 217 7.71 15.98 4.97
CA ASP A 217 7.94 16.86 3.81
C ASP A 217 6.94 16.60 2.67
N TYR A 218 6.16 15.50 2.78
CA TYR A 218 5.21 15.07 1.76
C TYR A 218 3.77 14.98 2.28
N ILE A 219 3.58 14.58 3.54
CA ILE A 219 2.26 14.27 4.11
C ILE A 219 2.08 15.01 5.43
N ARG A 220 1.06 15.87 5.48
CA ARG A 220 0.59 16.59 6.67
C ARG A 220 -0.90 16.33 6.87
N PHE A 221 -1.44 16.77 8.00
CA PHE A 221 -2.84 16.58 8.34
C PHE A 221 -3.52 17.90 8.66
N ASN A 222 -4.74 18.05 8.18
CA ASN A 222 -5.58 19.18 8.55
C ASN A 222 -6.08 18.96 10.00
N PRO A 223 -5.80 19.91 10.92
CA PRO A 223 -6.09 19.75 12.34
C PRO A 223 -7.59 19.73 12.66
N PHE A 224 -8.43 20.28 11.77
CA PHE A 224 -9.88 20.37 11.96
C PHE A 224 -10.61 19.15 11.40
N THR A 225 -10.20 18.66 10.23
CA THR A 225 -10.88 17.55 9.56
C THR A 225 -10.27 16.18 9.90
N GLY A 226 -9.00 16.14 10.31
CA GLY A 226 -8.24 14.90 10.50
C GLY A 226 -7.74 14.25 9.20
N GLN A 227 -7.97 14.89 8.06
CA GLN A 227 -7.56 14.36 6.76
C GLN A 227 -6.12 14.70 6.43
N ALA A 228 -5.43 13.74 5.84
CA ALA A 228 -4.13 13.93 5.24
C ALA A 228 -4.24 14.76 3.95
N TYR A 229 -3.22 15.56 3.66
CA TYR A 229 -3.05 16.25 2.39
C TYR A 229 -1.58 16.20 1.95
N SER A 230 -1.37 16.34 0.64
CA SER A 230 -0.05 16.37 -0.01
C SER A 230 0.64 17.69 0.31
N TYR A 231 1.45 17.71 1.37
CA TYR A 231 2.16 18.90 1.80
C TYR A 231 3.18 19.36 0.76
N ASP A 232 3.87 18.44 0.09
CA ASP A 232 4.77 18.71 -1.02
C ASP A 232 4.08 19.57 -2.10
N LYS A 233 2.90 19.14 -2.54
CA LYS A 233 2.11 19.84 -3.58
C LYS A 233 1.55 21.18 -3.08
N VAL A 234 0.97 21.20 -1.88
CA VAL A 234 0.38 22.42 -1.29
C VAL A 234 1.45 23.46 -0.98
N ALA A 235 2.60 23.04 -0.46
CA ALA A 235 3.68 23.96 -0.15
C ALA A 235 4.24 24.59 -1.43
N ALA A 236 4.49 23.80 -2.47
CA ALA A 236 4.93 24.32 -3.76
C ALA A 236 3.92 25.34 -4.36
N PHE A 237 2.62 25.08 -4.25
CA PHE A 237 1.59 26.02 -4.67
C PHE A 237 1.65 27.35 -3.92
N LEU A 238 1.75 27.31 -2.59
CA LEU A 238 1.78 28.52 -1.77
C LEU A 238 3.09 29.32 -1.95
N MET A 239 4.22 28.64 -2.12
CA MET A 239 5.49 29.28 -2.46
C MET A 239 5.39 30.00 -3.81
N ALA A 240 4.81 29.34 -4.82
CA ALA A 240 4.68 29.92 -6.16
C ALA A 240 3.68 31.09 -6.22
N THR A 241 2.53 30.96 -5.56
CA THR A 241 1.43 31.95 -5.64
C THR A 241 1.55 33.10 -4.65
N ARG A 242 2.22 32.89 -3.51
CA ARG A 242 2.37 33.90 -2.46
C ARG A 242 3.81 34.35 -2.21
N GLN A 243 4.78 33.83 -2.95
CA GLN A 243 6.21 34.19 -2.85
C GLN A 243 6.77 33.97 -1.44
N LEU A 244 6.32 32.90 -0.78
CA LEU A 244 6.75 32.51 0.56
C LEU A 244 7.91 31.53 0.51
N THR A 245 8.73 31.53 1.55
CA THR A 245 9.72 30.48 1.83
C THR A 245 9.06 29.25 2.47
N ALA A 246 9.73 28.10 2.45
CA ALA A 246 9.18 26.88 3.05
C ALA A 246 8.82 27.01 4.55
N PRO A 247 9.63 27.67 5.42
CA PRO A 247 9.25 27.90 6.81
C PRO A 247 8.02 28.83 6.95
N GLU A 248 7.91 29.86 6.12
CA GLU A 248 6.76 30.77 6.13
C GLU A 248 5.47 30.06 5.70
N VAL A 249 5.56 29.13 4.74
CA VAL A 249 4.44 28.26 4.36
C VAL A 249 4.00 27.37 5.50
N GLU A 250 4.94 26.72 6.20
CA GLU A 250 4.60 25.87 7.36
C GLU A 250 3.90 26.67 8.46
N GLN A 251 4.44 27.84 8.80
CA GLN A 251 3.85 28.74 9.78
C GLN A 251 2.47 29.27 9.34
N LEU A 252 2.30 29.60 8.06
CA LEU A 252 1.03 30.02 7.49
C LEU A 252 -0.02 28.92 7.63
N ILE A 253 0.32 27.69 7.25
CA ILE A 253 -0.59 26.54 7.33
C ILE A 253 -1.00 26.27 8.78
N TRP A 254 -0.08 26.33 9.73
CA TRP A 254 -0.43 26.13 11.14
C TRP A 254 -1.35 27.23 11.67
N SER A 255 -1.04 28.50 11.35
CA SER A 255 -1.84 29.64 11.83
C SER A 255 -3.19 29.79 11.12
N GLN A 256 -3.29 29.39 9.85
CA GLN A 256 -4.47 29.53 8.99
C GLN A 256 -4.69 28.25 8.15
N PRO A 257 -5.19 27.14 8.74
CA PRO A 257 -5.36 25.88 7.98
C PRO A 257 -6.40 25.96 6.84
N ASP A 258 -7.17 27.04 6.73
CA ASP A 258 -8.09 27.33 5.61
C ASP A 258 -7.38 27.72 4.30
N VAL A 259 -6.05 27.87 4.33
CA VAL A 259 -5.24 28.02 3.11
C VAL A 259 -4.96 26.70 2.39
N ILE A 260 -5.19 25.56 3.04
CA ILE A 260 -5.01 24.23 2.44
C ILE A 260 -6.06 24.09 1.32
N PRO A 261 -5.66 23.90 0.05
CA PRO A 261 -6.56 23.59 -1.06
C PRO A 261 -7.45 22.37 -0.74
N VAL A 262 -8.65 22.35 -1.30
CA VAL A 262 -9.81 21.65 -0.75
C VAL A 262 -9.53 20.16 -0.54
N GLN A 263 -9.77 19.69 0.69
CA GLN A 263 -9.87 18.26 0.96
C GLN A 263 -11.33 17.86 0.68
N ALA A 264 -11.61 17.27 -0.48
CA ALA A 264 -12.93 17.06 -1.10
C ALA A 264 -14.03 16.34 -0.27
N TYR A 265 -13.80 16.02 1.00
CA TYR A 265 -14.63 15.13 1.80
C TYR A 265 -15.57 15.84 2.80
N THR A 266 -15.45 17.15 2.99
CA THR A 266 -16.38 17.91 3.83
C THR A 266 -16.98 19.06 3.04
N GLY A 267 -18.21 18.90 2.55
CA GLY A 267 -18.97 19.91 1.81
C GLY A 267 -19.31 21.20 2.58
N ILE A 268 -18.60 21.51 3.67
CA ILE A 268 -18.84 22.64 4.57
C ILE A 268 -17.72 23.70 4.47
N LEU A 269 -16.58 23.38 3.85
CA LEU A 269 -15.44 24.32 3.64
C LEU A 269 -14.93 24.29 2.19
N CYS A 270 -15.85 24.23 1.22
CA CYS A 270 -15.48 24.17 -0.19
C CYS A 270 -15.34 25.58 -0.78
N ASP A 271 -14.12 26.10 -0.80
CA ASP A 271 -13.80 27.24 -1.67
C ASP A 271 -13.45 26.71 -3.07
N THR A 272 -14.49 26.51 -3.89
CA THR A 272 -14.35 26.01 -5.27
C THR A 272 -13.43 26.86 -6.14
N ALA A 273 -13.19 28.12 -5.79
CA ALA A 273 -12.26 28.97 -6.52
C ALA A 273 -10.80 28.61 -6.20
N LYS A 274 -10.45 28.45 -4.92
CA LYS A 274 -9.10 28.02 -4.50
C LYS A 274 -8.71 26.67 -5.12
N GLU A 275 -9.65 25.74 -5.20
CA GLU A 275 -9.40 24.42 -5.80
C GLU A 275 -9.14 24.50 -7.31
N ARG A 276 -9.89 25.36 -8.00
CA ARG A 276 -9.69 25.61 -9.43
C ARG A 276 -8.34 26.26 -9.68
N ASP A 277 -7.95 27.23 -8.86
CA ASP A 277 -6.66 27.90 -8.97
C ASP A 277 -5.50 26.93 -8.71
N PHE A 278 -5.63 26.07 -7.70
CA PHE A 278 -4.66 25.02 -7.39
C PHE A 278 -4.51 24.02 -8.55
N SER A 279 -5.63 23.50 -9.06
CA SER A 279 -5.64 22.55 -10.18
C SER A 279 -5.09 23.18 -11.46
N SER A 280 -5.47 24.42 -11.74
CA SER A 280 -4.98 25.20 -12.89
C SER A 280 -3.47 25.40 -12.78
N TRP A 281 -2.97 25.84 -11.62
CA TRP A 281 -1.53 26.01 -11.39
C TRP A 281 -0.77 24.70 -11.60
N PHE A 282 -1.24 23.61 -10.99
CA PHE A 282 -0.57 22.31 -11.10
C PHE A 282 -0.47 21.83 -12.55
N ALA A 283 -1.52 22.06 -13.35
CA ALA A 283 -1.54 21.74 -14.77
C ALA A 283 -0.56 22.59 -15.62
N THR A 284 -0.08 23.73 -15.12
CA THR A 284 0.93 24.53 -15.83
C THR A 284 2.36 24.03 -15.63
N LEU A 285 2.60 23.16 -14.65
CA LEU A 285 3.92 22.60 -14.36
C LEU A 285 4.32 21.57 -15.41
N ASP A 286 5.63 21.41 -15.65
CA ASP A 286 6.11 20.32 -16.49
C ASP A 286 5.85 18.95 -15.86
N HIS A 287 5.80 17.92 -16.68
CA HIS A 287 5.46 16.56 -16.27
C HIS A 287 6.41 16.00 -15.18
N GLN A 288 7.71 16.30 -15.24
CA GLN A 288 8.65 15.79 -14.25
C GLN A 288 8.40 16.43 -12.88
N THR A 289 8.16 17.74 -12.85
CA THR A 289 7.77 18.45 -11.63
C THR A 289 6.45 17.92 -11.07
N GLN A 290 5.44 17.67 -11.91
CA GLN A 290 4.17 17.08 -11.47
C GLN A 290 4.37 15.71 -10.80
N ILE A 291 5.23 14.85 -11.36
CA ILE A 291 5.55 13.55 -10.75
C ILE A 291 6.20 13.73 -9.37
N HIS A 292 7.21 14.60 -9.27
CA HIS A 292 7.93 14.82 -8.02
C HIS A 292 7.02 15.34 -6.90
N LEU A 293 6.06 16.22 -7.23
CA LEU A 293 5.08 16.78 -6.30
C LEU A 293 3.86 15.87 -6.06
N SER A 294 3.86 14.64 -6.60
CA SER A 294 2.74 13.69 -6.41
C SER A 294 3.06 12.60 -5.39
N ARG A 295 4.25 12.59 -4.78
CA ARG A 295 4.64 11.58 -3.79
C ARG A 295 3.73 11.58 -2.56
N GLY A 296 3.42 12.77 -2.02
CA GLY A 296 2.50 12.91 -0.89
C GLY A 296 1.11 12.37 -1.21
N GLU A 297 0.56 12.75 -2.36
CA GLU A 297 -0.76 12.32 -2.82
C GLU A 297 -0.83 10.80 -3.05
N LEU A 298 0.11 10.25 -3.83
CA LEU A 298 0.18 8.81 -4.11
C LEU A 298 0.31 7.98 -2.84
N SER A 299 1.05 8.48 -1.85
CA SER A 299 1.19 7.81 -0.55
C SER A 299 -0.09 7.87 0.29
N ILE A 300 -0.79 9.02 0.28
CA ILE A 300 -2.08 9.16 0.96
C ILE A 300 -3.09 8.15 0.41
N ASP A 301 -3.16 8.02 -0.92
CA ASP A 301 -4.09 7.13 -1.60
C ASP A 301 -3.69 5.66 -1.43
N SER A 302 -2.40 5.36 -1.60
CA SER A 302 -1.88 3.98 -1.51
C SER A 302 -1.93 3.44 -0.09
N TYR A 303 -1.69 4.27 0.94
CA TYR A 303 -1.79 3.82 2.34
C TYR A 303 -3.20 3.95 2.93
N GLY A 304 -4.13 4.53 2.16
CA GLY A 304 -5.51 4.79 2.59
C GLY A 304 -5.57 5.72 3.80
N LEU A 305 -4.76 6.80 3.80
CA LEU A 305 -4.65 7.71 4.95
C LEU A 305 -5.93 8.54 5.18
N ASN A 306 -6.80 8.64 4.16
CA ASN A 306 -8.09 9.34 4.21
C ASN A 306 -9.31 8.42 4.24
N ARG A 307 -9.12 7.11 4.49
CA ARG A 307 -10.27 6.19 4.65
C ARG A 307 -11.18 6.66 5.81
N PRO A 308 -12.51 6.57 5.69
CA PRO A 308 -13.44 7.17 6.65
C PRO A 308 -13.19 6.77 8.11
N ALA A 309 -12.94 5.48 8.35
CA ALA A 309 -12.68 4.96 9.70
C ALA A 309 -11.44 5.60 10.35
N LEU A 310 -10.38 5.85 9.57
CA LEU A 310 -9.14 6.43 10.07
C LEU A 310 -9.27 7.94 10.34
N VAL A 311 -9.98 8.66 9.47
CA VAL A 311 -10.28 10.08 9.67
C VAL A 311 -11.11 10.28 10.94
N ASN A 312 -12.15 9.45 11.13
CA ASN A 312 -12.97 9.47 12.36
C ASN A 312 -12.13 9.18 13.61
N ALA A 313 -11.23 8.19 13.54
CA ALA A 313 -10.34 7.87 14.67
C ALA A 313 -9.41 9.04 15.03
N ARG A 314 -8.84 9.74 14.04
CA ARG A 314 -8.03 10.96 14.28
C ARG A 314 -8.85 12.09 14.88
N ARG A 315 -10.09 12.31 14.42
CA ARG A 315 -10.98 13.32 15.01
C ARG A 315 -11.31 13.02 16.46
N ALA A 316 -11.62 11.76 16.78
CA ALA A 316 -11.85 11.33 18.16
C ALA A 316 -10.59 11.54 19.03
N PHE A 317 -9.42 11.20 18.50
CA PHE A 317 -8.13 11.46 19.16
C PHE A 317 -7.87 12.95 19.37
N SER A 318 -8.21 13.82 18.41
CA SER A 318 -8.08 15.28 18.51
C SER A 318 -8.85 15.85 19.71
N ALA A 319 -10.06 15.36 19.97
CA ALA A 319 -10.86 15.79 21.11
C ALA A 319 -10.19 15.46 22.45
N GLN A 320 -9.56 14.28 22.56
CA GLN A 320 -8.80 13.87 23.73
C GLN A 320 -7.53 14.73 23.88
N LEU A 321 -6.79 14.90 22.78
CA LEU A 321 -5.58 15.71 22.74
C LEU A 321 -5.84 17.16 23.14
N LEU A 322 -6.97 17.72 22.71
CA LEU A 322 -7.39 19.08 23.05
C LEU A 322 -7.68 19.24 24.55
N SER A 323 -8.32 18.25 25.17
CA SER A 323 -8.54 18.24 26.62
C SER A 323 -7.20 18.28 27.38
N VAL A 324 -6.22 17.48 26.97
CA VAL A 324 -4.88 17.47 27.57
C VAL A 324 -4.16 18.81 27.37
N TYR A 325 -4.22 19.36 26.14
CA TYR A 325 -3.63 20.65 25.80
C TYR A 325 -4.19 21.79 26.66
N THR A 326 -5.53 21.89 26.73
CA THR A 326 -6.22 22.94 27.51
C THR A 326 -5.95 22.82 29.01
N HIS A 327 -5.91 21.61 29.58
CA HIS A 327 -5.53 21.42 30.99
C HIS A 327 -4.10 21.89 31.26
N THR A 328 -3.16 21.53 30.38
CA THR A 328 -1.73 21.87 30.51
C THR A 328 -1.51 23.39 30.40
N HIS A 329 -2.29 24.08 29.55
CA HIS A 329 -2.21 25.54 29.39
C HIS A 329 -3.02 26.32 30.42
N SER A 330 -4.18 25.83 30.87
CA SER A 330 -5.02 26.47 31.90
C SER A 330 -4.37 26.45 33.29
N ALA A 331 -3.62 25.39 33.62
CA ALA A 331 -2.88 25.29 34.89
C ALA A 331 -1.88 26.46 35.10
N LYS A 332 -1.36 27.07 34.02
CA LYS A 332 -0.50 28.26 34.11
C LYS A 332 -1.23 29.53 34.52
N SER A 333 -2.47 29.71 34.09
CA SER A 333 -3.27 30.91 34.44
C SER A 333 -3.57 30.97 35.94
N LYS A 334 -3.73 29.80 36.60
CA LYS A 334 -3.94 29.73 38.06
C LYS A 334 -2.65 29.86 38.88
N ILE A 335 -1.49 29.48 38.35
CA ILE A 335 -0.19 29.61 39.04
C ILE A 335 0.34 31.05 38.97
N GLN A 336 0.14 31.74 37.84
CA GLN A 336 0.47 33.17 37.76
C GLN A 336 -0.37 34.02 38.73
N HIS A 337 -1.65 33.71 38.93
CA HIS A 337 -2.50 34.45 39.87
C HIS A 337 -2.20 34.22 41.36
N LYS A 338 -1.44 33.18 41.73
CA LYS A 338 -1.01 32.98 43.14
C LYS A 338 0.30 33.70 43.48
N ASN A 339 1.08 34.12 42.49
CA ASN A 339 2.33 34.84 42.69
C ASN A 339 2.23 36.35 42.41
N THR A 340 1.01 36.91 42.22
CA THR A 340 0.79 38.36 42.03
C THR A 340 0.16 39.03 43.25
N VAL A 341 0.57 38.65 44.47
CA VAL A 341 0.26 39.40 45.70
C VAL A 341 1.49 39.47 46.60
N LEU A 342 2.60 39.97 46.09
CA LEU A 342 3.57 40.79 46.82
C LEU A 342 4.67 41.22 45.85
N GLU A 343 4.70 42.52 45.52
CA GLU A 343 5.89 43.39 45.43
C GLU A 343 5.64 44.54 44.45
N THR A 344 5.76 45.74 45.02
CA THR A 344 5.58 47.05 44.42
C THR A 344 6.81 47.49 43.62
N ASN A 345 6.54 48.15 42.49
CA ASN A 345 7.32 49.19 41.82
C ASN A 345 8.76 48.87 41.35
N THR A 346 8.95 48.77 40.03
CA THR A 346 9.89 49.63 39.27
C THR A 346 9.59 49.56 37.76
N ASN A 347 9.73 50.70 37.07
CA ASN A 347 9.53 50.87 35.63
C ASN A 347 10.74 50.37 34.82
N THR A 348 10.52 49.46 33.89
CA THR A 348 11.37 49.26 32.71
C THR A 348 10.58 48.58 31.58
N PRO A 349 10.67 49.03 30.32
CA PRO A 349 10.08 48.33 29.19
C PRO A 349 11.10 47.35 28.61
N LYS A 350 10.75 46.06 28.48
CA LYS A 350 11.29 45.12 27.49
C LYS A 350 10.57 43.77 27.56
N THR A 351 10.07 43.39 26.37
CA THR A 351 10.12 42.05 25.77
C THR A 351 10.47 40.89 26.69
N GLU A 352 9.53 39.95 26.87
CA GLU A 352 9.83 38.53 26.95
C GLU A 352 8.53 37.71 26.83
N THR A 353 8.42 37.01 25.70
CA THR A 353 7.54 35.87 25.48
C THR A 353 7.64 34.89 26.64
N SER A 354 6.53 34.71 27.38
CA SER A 354 6.46 33.72 28.45
C SER A 354 6.67 32.30 27.89
N PRO A 355 7.45 31.43 28.54
CA PRO A 355 7.81 30.14 27.99
C PRO A 355 6.59 29.21 28.05
N ALA A 356 5.97 28.93 26.91
CA ALA A 356 5.10 27.77 26.75
C ALA A 356 5.87 26.52 27.22
N ARG A 357 5.20 25.58 27.90
CA ARG A 357 5.84 24.28 28.14
C ARG A 357 6.08 23.70 26.74
N PRO A 358 7.26 23.12 26.46
CA PRO A 358 7.51 22.62 25.12
C PRO A 358 6.45 21.55 24.81
N LEU A 359 5.88 21.62 23.60
CA LEU A 359 4.89 20.65 23.10
C LEU A 359 5.33 19.18 23.29
N SER A 360 6.63 18.96 23.50
CA SER A 360 7.29 17.68 23.81
C SER A 360 6.80 16.98 25.08
N GLU A 361 6.09 17.65 26.01
CA GLU A 361 5.58 17.01 27.22
C GLU A 361 4.22 16.28 27.04
N ILE A 362 3.54 16.48 25.91
CA ILE A 362 2.24 15.83 25.65
C ILE A 362 2.51 14.42 25.10
N PRO A 363 2.10 13.34 25.80
CA PRO A 363 2.36 11.98 25.34
C PRO A 363 1.57 11.69 24.06
N LEU A 364 2.28 11.40 22.97
CA LEU A 364 1.69 11.09 21.68
C LEU A 364 1.61 9.57 21.49
N THR A 365 0.52 8.96 21.95
CA THR A 365 0.32 7.50 21.94
C THR A 365 -0.16 6.93 20.60
N GLY A 366 -0.40 7.79 19.61
CA GLY A 366 -0.91 7.44 18.29
C GLY A 366 -1.12 8.69 17.45
N TYR A 367 -1.26 8.52 16.13
CA TYR A 367 -1.50 9.61 15.18
C TYR A 367 -0.54 10.79 15.34
N ARG A 368 0.73 10.50 15.65
CA ARG A 368 1.75 11.46 16.10
C ARG A 368 1.89 12.65 15.15
N SER A 369 1.92 12.40 13.85
CA SER A 369 2.01 13.48 12.85
C SER A 369 0.80 14.39 12.86
N PHE A 370 -0.40 13.82 12.97
CA PHE A 370 -1.63 14.59 13.09
C PHE A 370 -1.63 15.40 14.39
N ALA A 371 -1.16 14.80 15.50
CA ALA A 371 -1.05 15.49 16.77
C ALA A 371 -0.11 16.70 16.70
N ILE A 372 1.03 16.58 16.02
CA ILE A 372 1.96 17.69 15.80
C ILE A 372 1.26 18.83 15.05
N ASP A 373 0.54 18.52 13.96
CA ASP A 373 -0.17 19.54 13.17
C ASP A 373 -1.28 20.21 13.98
N ALA A 374 -2.05 19.43 14.75
CA ALA A 374 -3.09 19.94 15.65
C ALA A 374 -2.53 20.87 16.74
N LEU A 375 -1.49 20.43 17.46
CA LEU A 375 -0.88 21.18 18.55
C LEU A 375 -0.26 22.50 18.08
N ASN A 376 0.48 22.49 16.97
CA ASN A 376 1.05 23.71 16.41
C ASN A 376 -0.05 24.66 15.94
N SER A 377 -1.10 24.15 15.29
CA SER A 377 -2.24 24.99 14.92
C SER A 377 -2.95 25.62 16.11
N TRP A 378 -3.13 24.91 17.22
CA TRP A 378 -3.73 25.50 18.43
C TRP A 378 -2.82 26.53 19.10
N GLN A 379 -1.50 26.32 19.08
CA GLN A 379 -0.54 27.28 19.60
C GLN A 379 -0.53 28.59 18.79
N HIS A 380 -0.71 28.51 17.47
CA HIS A 380 -0.65 29.67 16.57
C HIS A 380 -2.02 30.30 16.28
N SER A 381 -3.14 29.64 16.59
CA SER A 381 -4.46 30.19 16.36
C SER A 381 -4.81 31.27 17.40
N VAL A 382 -4.97 32.51 16.93
CA VAL A 382 -5.43 33.67 17.73
C VAL A 382 -6.96 33.65 17.91
N LYS A 383 -7.68 32.82 17.13
CA LYS A 383 -9.14 32.67 17.19
C LYS A 383 -9.49 31.49 18.11
N GLN A 384 -10.59 31.59 18.85
CA GLN A 384 -11.10 30.51 19.69
C GLN A 384 -11.01 29.17 18.96
N LEU A 385 -10.41 28.17 19.61
CA LEU A 385 -10.44 26.76 19.21
C LEU A 385 -11.83 26.45 18.64
N PRO A 386 -11.95 26.14 17.34
CA PRO A 386 -13.24 25.86 16.75
C PRO A 386 -13.89 24.73 17.55
N ALA A 387 -15.16 24.89 17.93
CA ALA A 387 -15.94 23.77 18.40
C ALA A 387 -15.76 22.65 17.36
N LEU A 388 -15.31 21.46 17.80
CA LEU A 388 -15.20 20.30 16.92
C LEU A 388 -16.51 20.21 16.17
N VAL A 389 -16.47 20.43 14.85
CA VAL A 389 -17.66 20.34 14.01
C VAL A 389 -18.20 18.93 14.21
N HIS A 390 -19.38 18.76 14.80
CA HIS A 390 -19.99 17.45 15.05
C HIS A 390 -20.70 16.89 13.81
N ASP A 391 -20.56 17.57 12.66
CA ASP A 391 -21.25 17.14 11.46
C ASP A 391 -20.78 15.76 11.01
N VAL A 392 -21.79 14.92 10.79
CA VAL A 392 -21.69 13.61 10.19
C VAL A 392 -20.92 13.77 8.89
N ILE A 393 -19.74 13.13 8.80
CA ILE A 393 -19.08 12.95 7.51
C ILE A 393 -20.11 12.22 6.65
N LYS A 394 -20.71 12.93 5.68
CA LYS A 394 -21.41 12.23 4.60
C LYS A 394 -20.36 11.31 4.00
N GLN A 395 -20.71 10.02 3.91
CA GLN A 395 -19.89 9.06 3.18
C GLN A 395 -19.41 9.73 1.90
N PRO A 396 -18.14 9.53 1.48
CA PRO A 396 -17.85 9.75 0.08
C PRO A 396 -18.97 9.03 -0.67
N GLN A 397 -19.71 9.74 -1.52
CA GLN A 397 -19.82 9.13 -2.82
C GLN A 397 -18.36 9.02 -3.21
N GLU A 398 -17.79 7.81 -3.08
CA GLU A 398 -16.72 7.43 -3.98
C GLU A 398 -17.17 8.03 -5.31
N ASN A 399 -16.33 8.84 -5.95
CA ASN A 399 -16.64 9.23 -7.30
C ASN A 399 -16.63 7.89 -8.08
N ALA A 400 -17.74 7.17 -8.03
CA ALA A 400 -18.06 5.94 -8.72
C ALA A 400 -18.22 6.21 -10.23
N ASN A 401 -17.70 7.35 -10.66
CA ASN A 401 -17.62 7.84 -12.01
C ASN A 401 -16.15 8.00 -12.43
N ASN A 402 -15.17 7.66 -11.57
CA ASN A 402 -13.76 7.60 -11.96
C ASN A 402 -13.30 6.13 -12.08
N PRO A 403 -13.12 5.64 -13.32
CA PRO A 403 -12.74 4.26 -13.61
C PRO A 403 -11.48 3.74 -12.92
N SER A 404 -10.52 4.61 -12.61
CA SER A 404 -9.29 4.24 -11.90
C SER A 404 -9.59 3.73 -10.48
N ASP A 405 -10.55 4.36 -9.82
CA ASP A 405 -10.90 4.09 -8.43
C ASP A 405 -11.68 2.76 -8.34
N GLU A 406 -12.51 2.44 -9.33
CA GLU A 406 -13.19 1.14 -9.44
C GLU A 406 -12.22 -0.02 -9.66
N ALA A 407 -11.24 0.14 -10.56
CA ALA A 407 -10.24 -0.90 -10.83
C ALA A 407 -9.39 -1.18 -9.58
N ILE A 408 -8.94 -0.12 -8.89
CA ILE A 408 -8.23 -0.25 -7.62
C ILE A 408 -9.13 -0.87 -6.56
N ALA A 409 -10.40 -0.48 -6.45
CA ALA A 409 -11.34 -1.05 -5.49
C ALA A 409 -11.55 -2.55 -5.73
N ALA A 410 -11.70 -2.97 -6.99
CA ALA A 410 -11.81 -4.39 -7.35
C ALA A 410 -10.57 -5.19 -6.96
N VAL A 411 -9.37 -4.66 -7.19
CA VAL A 411 -8.12 -5.30 -6.74
C VAL A 411 -8.04 -5.37 -5.21
N ARG A 412 -8.45 -4.31 -4.51
CA ARG A 412 -8.45 -4.21 -3.05
C ARG A 412 -9.51 -5.09 -2.37
N ALA A 413 -10.53 -5.53 -3.12
CA ALA A 413 -11.53 -6.45 -2.61
C ALA A 413 -10.97 -7.84 -2.30
N PHE A 414 -9.82 -8.20 -2.90
CA PHE A 414 -9.20 -9.51 -2.77
C PHE A 414 -7.79 -9.42 -2.16
N PRO A 415 -7.46 -10.30 -1.20
CA PRO A 415 -6.18 -10.22 -0.52
C PRO A 415 -5.02 -10.57 -1.47
N MET A 416 -3.90 -9.89 -1.31
CA MET A 416 -2.75 -10.04 -2.22
C MET A 416 -2.22 -11.48 -2.30
N TRP A 417 -2.16 -12.20 -1.17
CA TRP A 417 -1.74 -13.61 -1.17
C TRP A 417 -2.60 -14.44 -2.14
N PHE A 418 -3.92 -14.23 -2.16
CA PHE A 418 -4.85 -14.97 -3.02
C PHE A 418 -4.62 -14.59 -4.48
N ARG A 419 -4.58 -13.30 -4.78
CA ARG A 419 -4.33 -12.78 -6.14
C ARG A 419 -2.98 -13.24 -6.71
N SER A 420 -1.96 -13.41 -5.85
CA SER A 420 -0.63 -13.88 -6.25
C SER A 420 -0.58 -15.35 -6.63
N CYS A 421 -1.60 -16.14 -6.24
CA CYS A 421 -1.60 -17.59 -6.41
C CYS A 421 -2.54 -18.08 -7.50
N ILE A 422 -3.31 -17.22 -8.18
CA ILE A 422 -4.30 -17.68 -9.16
C ILE A 422 -4.15 -16.97 -10.51
N LYS A 423 -4.34 -17.73 -11.58
CA LYS A 423 -4.33 -17.24 -12.96
C LYS A 423 -5.32 -18.04 -13.80
N TYR A 424 -5.70 -17.49 -14.95
CA TYR A 424 -6.27 -18.33 -16.01
C TYR A 424 -5.16 -19.07 -16.74
N CYS A 425 -5.44 -20.31 -17.13
CA CYS A 425 -4.61 -21.13 -17.99
C CYS A 425 -5.38 -21.45 -19.28
N VAL A 426 -4.74 -21.30 -20.43
CA VAL A 426 -5.33 -21.58 -21.74
C VAL A 426 -4.35 -22.41 -22.54
N GLY A 427 -4.69 -23.67 -22.77
CA GLY A 427 -3.90 -24.54 -23.63
C GLY A 427 -4.10 -24.24 -25.11
N GLU A 428 -3.14 -24.65 -25.94
CA GLU A 428 -3.11 -24.46 -27.40
C GLU A 428 -4.39 -24.95 -28.08
N SER A 429 -5.00 -26.04 -27.61
CA SER A 429 -6.25 -26.57 -28.16
C SER A 429 -7.48 -25.72 -27.82
N HIS A 430 -7.37 -24.78 -26.88
CA HIS A 430 -8.46 -23.97 -26.35
C HIS A 430 -8.33 -22.48 -26.68
N LEU A 431 -7.43 -22.07 -27.59
CA LEU A 431 -7.20 -20.66 -27.91
C LEU A 431 -8.42 -19.94 -28.49
N THR A 432 -9.34 -20.65 -29.15
CA THR A 432 -10.57 -20.08 -29.71
C THR A 432 -11.76 -20.13 -28.74
N GLN A 433 -11.57 -20.71 -27.56
CA GLN A 433 -12.63 -20.90 -26.57
C GLN A 433 -13.02 -19.57 -25.90
N GLN A 434 -14.34 -19.34 -25.80
CA GLN A 434 -14.90 -18.07 -25.32
C GLN A 434 -15.90 -18.22 -24.17
N ASP A 435 -16.37 -19.43 -23.87
CA ASP A 435 -17.43 -19.70 -22.88
C ASP A 435 -16.87 -19.98 -21.47
N LYS A 436 -15.61 -20.42 -21.39
CA LYS A 436 -14.91 -20.67 -20.13
C LYS A 436 -13.39 -20.49 -20.25
N ARG A 437 -12.74 -20.30 -19.10
CA ARG A 437 -11.29 -20.42 -18.94
C ARG A 437 -10.94 -21.30 -17.75
N GLN A 438 -9.91 -22.14 -17.89
CA GLN A 438 -9.38 -22.93 -16.78
C GLN A 438 -8.79 -21.98 -15.73
N LEU A 439 -9.17 -22.17 -14.47
CA LEU A 439 -8.59 -21.48 -13.32
C LEU A 439 -7.59 -22.42 -12.66
N VAL A 440 -6.40 -21.90 -12.38
CA VAL A 440 -5.33 -22.69 -11.74
C VAL A 440 -4.78 -21.96 -10.53
N PHE A 441 -4.32 -22.75 -9.57
CA PHE A 441 -3.51 -22.28 -8.45
C PHE A 441 -2.03 -22.49 -8.79
N LEU A 442 -1.22 -21.45 -8.68
CA LEU A 442 0.20 -21.44 -9.03
C LEU A 442 1.04 -22.13 -7.95
N SER A 443 0.81 -23.43 -7.78
CA SER A 443 1.55 -24.32 -6.89
C SER A 443 1.90 -25.60 -7.63
N GLY A 444 3.02 -26.23 -7.25
CA GLY A 444 3.39 -27.56 -7.74
C GLY A 444 2.39 -28.66 -7.38
N GLN A 445 1.45 -28.39 -6.46
CA GLN A 445 0.42 -29.33 -6.05
C GLN A 445 -0.86 -29.25 -6.92
N ASP A 446 -1.06 -28.17 -7.68
CA ASP A 446 -2.24 -27.98 -8.52
C ASP A 446 -2.38 -29.08 -9.58
N ALA A 447 -3.61 -29.57 -9.76
CA ALA A 447 -3.90 -30.71 -10.63
C ALA A 447 -3.57 -30.45 -12.11
N HIS A 448 -3.69 -29.19 -12.56
CA HIS A 448 -3.49 -28.81 -13.94
C HIS A 448 -2.08 -28.22 -14.17
N TYR A 449 -1.65 -27.27 -13.34
CA TYR A 449 -0.36 -26.59 -13.47
C TYR A 449 0.84 -27.48 -13.10
N GLY A 450 0.71 -28.34 -12.08
CA GLY A 450 1.87 -29.00 -11.46
C GLY A 450 2.08 -30.49 -11.78
N GLN A 451 1.07 -31.20 -12.29
CA GLN A 451 1.10 -32.68 -12.30
C GLN A 451 1.46 -33.34 -13.63
N LYS A 452 1.05 -32.80 -14.79
CA LYS A 452 1.24 -33.46 -16.09
C LYS A 452 1.90 -32.53 -17.11
N SER A 453 2.57 -33.11 -18.11
CA SER A 453 2.99 -32.37 -19.30
C SER A 453 1.74 -31.81 -19.95
N ILE A 454 1.57 -30.50 -19.84
CA ILE A 454 0.47 -29.80 -20.50
C ILE A 454 0.85 -29.67 -21.98
N GLU A 455 -0.16 -29.54 -22.84
CA GLU A 455 0.05 -28.88 -24.12
C GLU A 455 0.62 -27.46 -23.90
N LYS A 456 1.17 -26.86 -24.97
CA LYS A 456 1.65 -25.47 -24.88
C LYS A 456 0.54 -24.60 -24.33
N SER A 457 0.86 -23.83 -23.30
CA SER A 457 -0.16 -23.06 -22.57
C SER A 457 0.26 -21.62 -22.38
N VAL A 458 -0.75 -20.75 -22.39
CA VAL A 458 -0.65 -19.31 -22.13
C VAL A 458 -1.48 -18.99 -20.90
N PHE A 459 -0.91 -18.16 -20.02
CA PHE A 459 -1.53 -17.72 -18.79
C PHE A 459 -1.99 -16.28 -18.92
N LEU A 460 -3.06 -15.94 -18.20
CA LEU A 460 -3.59 -14.58 -18.12
C LEU A 460 -3.84 -14.22 -16.66
N ALA A 461 -3.52 -12.97 -16.30
CA ALA A 461 -4.02 -12.37 -15.09
C ALA A 461 -5.56 -12.34 -15.08
N ILE A 462 -6.14 -12.35 -13.87
CA ILE A 462 -7.58 -12.14 -13.70
C ILE A 462 -7.85 -10.65 -13.81
N ASP A 463 -8.80 -10.26 -14.67
CA ASP A 463 -9.32 -8.90 -14.67
C ASP A 463 -10.30 -8.77 -13.49
N TRP A 464 -9.79 -8.35 -12.33
CA TRP A 464 -10.58 -8.23 -11.11
C TRP A 464 -11.80 -7.32 -11.26
N LEU A 465 -11.78 -6.35 -12.17
CA LEU A 465 -12.96 -5.50 -12.41
C LEU A 465 -14.04 -6.26 -13.20
N ALA A 466 -13.64 -7.01 -14.24
CA ALA A 466 -14.57 -7.69 -15.14
C ALA A 466 -14.99 -9.09 -14.65
N ASP A 467 -14.14 -9.77 -13.90
CA ASP A 467 -14.27 -11.20 -13.60
C ASP A 467 -14.65 -11.51 -12.15
N GLN A 468 -14.54 -10.55 -11.22
CA GLN A 468 -14.76 -10.79 -9.78
C GLN A 468 -16.12 -11.43 -9.42
N HIS A 469 -17.13 -11.25 -10.26
CA HIS A 469 -18.48 -11.78 -10.06
C HIS A 469 -18.82 -12.98 -10.95
N LYS A 470 -17.87 -13.47 -11.75
CA LYS A 470 -18.10 -14.64 -12.61
C LYS A 470 -18.24 -15.92 -11.77
N VAL A 471 -19.05 -16.84 -12.30
CA VAL A 471 -19.31 -18.13 -11.67
C VAL A 471 -18.10 -19.04 -11.88
N ILE A 472 -17.64 -19.65 -10.79
CA ILE A 472 -16.57 -20.64 -10.79
C ILE A 472 -17.19 -22.00 -10.64
N LYS A 473 -16.88 -22.92 -11.55
CA LYS A 473 -17.29 -24.33 -11.48
C LYS A 473 -16.13 -25.16 -10.95
N VAL A 474 -16.44 -26.02 -9.99
CA VAL A 474 -15.51 -26.99 -9.44
C VAL A 474 -16.03 -28.38 -9.76
N LYS A 475 -15.26 -29.13 -10.54
CA LYS A 475 -15.55 -30.52 -10.87
C LYS A 475 -14.65 -31.45 -10.08
N SER A 476 -15.28 -32.15 -9.15
CA SER A 476 -14.73 -33.30 -8.45
C SER A 476 -14.96 -34.59 -9.24
N HIS A 477 -14.47 -35.71 -8.72
CA HIS A 477 -14.72 -37.03 -9.33
C HIS A 477 -16.20 -37.45 -9.36
N ARG A 478 -17.03 -36.91 -8.44
CA ARG A 478 -18.44 -37.31 -8.29
C ARG A 478 -19.43 -36.23 -8.69
N ASN A 479 -19.11 -34.97 -8.44
CA ASN A 479 -20.05 -33.86 -8.54
C ASN A 479 -19.40 -32.60 -9.14
N ILE A 480 -20.23 -31.75 -9.74
CA ILE A 480 -19.90 -30.37 -10.11
C ILE A 480 -20.69 -29.44 -9.19
N TRP A 481 -20.03 -28.42 -8.66
CA TRP A 481 -20.65 -27.39 -7.83
C TRP A 481 -20.09 -26.01 -8.19
N GLU A 482 -20.75 -24.96 -7.70
CA GLU A 482 -20.47 -23.56 -8.02
C GLU A 482 -19.90 -22.81 -6.82
N THR A 483 -19.01 -21.87 -7.09
CA THR A 483 -18.46 -20.92 -6.12
C THR A 483 -18.14 -19.59 -6.78
N SER A 484 -17.57 -18.67 -6.02
CA SER A 484 -17.15 -17.34 -6.49
C SER A 484 -15.74 -17.00 -6.02
N PHE A 485 -15.12 -16.01 -6.66
CA PHE A 485 -13.83 -15.50 -6.20
C PHE A 485 -13.87 -15.02 -4.74
N ALA A 486 -14.99 -14.42 -4.31
CA ALA A 486 -15.14 -13.93 -2.94
C ALA A 486 -15.12 -15.08 -1.92
N GLU A 487 -15.82 -16.17 -2.19
CA GLU A 487 -15.83 -17.37 -1.34
C GLU A 487 -14.45 -18.05 -1.29
N LEU A 488 -13.78 -18.16 -2.44
CA LEU A 488 -12.42 -18.69 -2.49
C LEU A 488 -11.46 -17.80 -1.69
N ALA A 489 -11.53 -16.48 -1.83
CA ALA A 489 -10.67 -15.54 -1.12
C ALA A 489 -10.87 -15.54 0.41
N CYS A 490 -12.07 -15.91 0.89
CA CYS A 490 -12.35 -16.09 2.31
C CYS A 490 -11.86 -17.42 2.88
N SER A 491 -11.42 -18.36 2.03
CA SER A 491 -10.94 -19.67 2.44
C SER A 491 -9.50 -19.62 2.95
N ARG A 492 -9.09 -20.60 3.76
CA ARG A 492 -7.69 -20.72 4.19
C ARG A 492 -6.81 -21.18 3.03
N ALA A 493 -5.57 -20.69 2.95
CA ALA A 493 -4.64 -21.05 1.88
C ALA A 493 -4.52 -22.57 1.68
N GLN A 494 -4.34 -23.36 2.75
CA GLN A 494 -4.26 -24.82 2.66
C GLN A 494 -5.53 -25.45 2.07
N GLN A 495 -6.72 -24.96 2.42
CA GLN A 495 -7.98 -25.48 1.89
C GLN A 495 -8.10 -25.22 0.38
N LEU A 496 -7.59 -24.08 -0.09
CA LEU A 496 -7.51 -23.79 -1.52
C LEU A 496 -6.49 -24.69 -2.21
N THR A 497 -5.30 -24.88 -1.64
CA THR A 497 -4.32 -25.81 -2.20
C THR A 497 -4.90 -27.23 -2.33
N ASP A 498 -5.59 -27.71 -1.31
CA ASP A 498 -6.27 -29.01 -1.32
C ASP A 498 -7.40 -29.06 -2.36
N LEU A 499 -8.16 -27.96 -2.52
CA LEU A 499 -9.21 -27.85 -3.52
C LEU A 499 -8.63 -27.96 -4.95
N PHE A 500 -7.62 -27.18 -5.27
CA PHE A 500 -7.03 -27.12 -6.62
C PHE A 500 -6.16 -28.35 -6.96
N SER A 501 -5.65 -29.07 -5.97
CA SER A 501 -4.85 -30.29 -6.19
C SER A 501 -5.67 -31.51 -6.60
N HIS A 502 -6.99 -31.52 -6.36
CA HIS A 502 -7.86 -32.67 -6.58
C HIS A 502 -9.03 -32.42 -7.54
N ASN A 503 -9.19 -31.19 -8.05
CA ASN A 503 -10.37 -30.81 -8.82
C ASN A 503 -9.99 -30.05 -10.10
N GLU A 504 -10.83 -30.20 -11.13
CA GLU A 504 -10.79 -29.35 -12.33
C GLU A 504 -11.66 -28.12 -12.05
N ILE A 505 -11.07 -26.92 -12.15
CA ILE A 505 -11.74 -25.66 -11.81
C ILE A 505 -11.73 -24.71 -13.00
N TRP A 506 -12.90 -24.20 -13.41
CA TRP A 506 -12.98 -23.22 -14.49
C TRP A 506 -13.93 -22.10 -14.14
N VAL A 507 -13.76 -20.96 -14.80
CA VAL A 507 -14.66 -19.81 -14.70
C VAL A 507 -15.50 -19.77 -15.97
N GLU A 508 -16.81 -19.58 -15.82
CA GLU A 508 -17.75 -19.41 -16.93
C GLU A 508 -17.94 -17.93 -17.26
N GLY A 509 -18.05 -17.62 -18.54
CA GLY A 509 -18.36 -16.28 -19.00
C GLY A 509 -17.82 -16.01 -20.40
N PRO A 510 -18.22 -14.89 -21.02
CA PRO A 510 -17.67 -14.49 -22.30
C PRO A 510 -16.20 -14.07 -22.12
N PHE A 511 -15.31 -14.76 -22.80
CA PHE A 511 -13.88 -14.49 -22.85
C PHE A 511 -13.47 -14.21 -24.30
N ALA A 512 -12.54 -13.26 -24.48
CA ALA A 512 -11.97 -13.00 -25.79
C ALA A 512 -11.13 -14.19 -26.28
N PRO A 513 -11.25 -14.61 -27.55
CA PRO A 513 -10.37 -15.63 -28.11
C PRO A 513 -8.92 -15.13 -28.12
N LEU A 514 -7.97 -16.04 -27.94
CA LEU A 514 -6.53 -15.78 -27.91
C LEU A 514 -5.86 -16.05 -29.28
N ALA A 515 -6.54 -16.70 -30.20
CA ALA A 515 -6.11 -16.82 -31.59
C ALA A 515 -6.84 -15.79 -32.46
N PRO A 516 -6.17 -15.17 -33.46
CA PRO A 516 -6.88 -14.41 -34.50
C PRO A 516 -7.78 -15.37 -35.30
N ASN A 517 -8.98 -14.90 -35.65
CA ASN A 517 -9.92 -15.63 -36.52
C ASN A 517 -9.37 -15.83 -37.93
#